data_AF-A0A7S3WH48-F1
#
_entry.id   AF-A0A7S3WH48-F1
#
_cell.length_a   1.000
_cell.length_b   1.000
_cell.length_c   1.000
_cell.angle_alpha   90.00
_cell.angle_beta   90.00
_cell.angle_gamma   90.00
#
_symmetry.space_group_name_H-M   'P 1'
#
loop_
_entity.id
_entity.type
_entity.pdbx_description
1 polymer ?
#
loop_
_entity_poly.entity_id
_entity_poly.type
_entity_poly.pdbx_seq_one_letter_code
_entity_poly.pdbx_strand_id
1 'polypeptide(L)'
;GGEVFPHEQQRVAGRAWSKVGNGQGTAQWGLMVGSIFESLLRDLLLEGWANEAAELQQVMERRVHRWLSMPFPYGSEFAWDNTGHEEIATWLLAYGHDAQAAQTADAVSAYTSLSPHWAYCGSAR
;
A
#
# COMPACT_ATOMS: atom_id res chain seq x y z
N GLY A 1 19.08 -12.25 -36.20
CA GLY A 1 18.21 -11.06 -36.21
C GLY A 1 17.02 -11.40 -35.36
N GLY A 2 16.88 -10.75 -34.20
CA GLY A 2 15.84 -11.05 -33.23
C GLY A 2 14.48 -10.63 -33.75
N GLU A 3 13.52 -11.54 -33.68
CA GLU A 3 12.11 -11.21 -33.83
C GLU A 3 11.71 -10.34 -32.64
N VAL A 4 11.48 -9.07 -32.94
CA VAL A 4 10.87 -8.10 -32.03
C VAL A 4 9.44 -8.55 -31.81
N PHE A 5 9.14 -9.00 -30.59
CA PHE A 5 7.79 -9.34 -30.16
C PHE A 5 6.83 -8.18 -30.49
N PRO A 6 5.68 -8.44 -31.13
CA PRO A 6 4.76 -7.38 -31.53
C PRO A 6 4.18 -6.69 -30.29
N HIS A 7 4.41 -5.37 -30.20
CA HIS A 7 3.77 -4.47 -29.23
C HIS A 7 2.29 -4.30 -29.57
N GLU A 8 1.49 -5.32 -29.30
CA GLU A 8 0.04 -5.19 -29.27
C GLU A 8 -0.49 -5.79 -27.96
N GLN A 9 -0.06 -5.20 -26.85
CA GLN A 9 -0.78 -5.36 -25.58
C GLN A 9 -2.08 -4.56 -25.70
N GLN A 10 -3.12 -5.36 -25.91
CA GLN A 10 -4.50 -4.98 -26.10
C GLN A 10 -4.94 -3.86 -25.13
N ARG A 11 -5.51 -2.81 -25.72
CA ARG A 11 -6.32 -1.79 -25.06
C ARG A 11 -7.53 -2.44 -24.39
N VAL A 12 -7.35 -2.95 -23.18
CA VAL A 12 -8.48 -3.20 -22.29
C VAL A 12 -8.70 -1.91 -21.53
N ALA A 13 -9.55 -1.03 -22.07
CA ALA A 13 -10.13 0.10 -21.35
C ALA A 13 -11.14 -0.39 -20.29
N GLY A 14 -10.73 -1.35 -19.47
CA GLY A 14 -11.33 -1.63 -18.18
C GLY A 14 -10.55 -0.80 -17.17
N ARG A 15 -11.23 -0.27 -16.14
CA ARG A 15 -10.54 0.33 -15.00
C ARG A 15 -9.53 -0.70 -14.49
N ALA A 16 -8.24 -0.51 -14.77
CA ALA A 16 -7.20 -1.51 -14.49
C ALA A 16 -7.16 -1.86 -12.99
N TRP A 17 -7.64 -0.91 -12.19
CA TRP A 17 -7.66 -0.95 -10.73
C TRP A 17 -9.05 -1.11 -10.13
N SER A 18 -10.10 -1.31 -10.95
CA SER A 18 -11.43 -1.64 -10.45
C SER A 18 -11.81 -3.05 -10.86
N LYS A 19 -11.66 -3.99 -9.92
CA LYS A 19 -12.34 -5.27 -10.02
C LYS A 19 -13.85 -5.04 -9.88
N VAL A 20 -14.63 -5.48 -10.87
CA VAL A 20 -16.06 -5.77 -10.68
C VAL A 20 -16.14 -7.06 -9.88
N GLY A 21 -16.17 -6.89 -8.58
CA GLY A 21 -16.20 -7.93 -7.56
C GLY A 21 -16.06 -7.19 -6.25
N ASN A 22 -17.13 -7.18 -5.45
CA ASN A 22 -17.22 -6.43 -4.20
C ASN A 22 -16.12 -6.88 -3.22
N GLY A 23 -14.89 -6.38 -3.36
CA GLY A 23 -13.85 -6.36 -2.32
C GLY A 23 -14.27 -5.46 -1.14
N GLN A 24 -15.55 -5.54 -0.78
CA GLN A 24 -16.19 -4.83 0.31
C GLN A 24 -15.91 -5.63 1.57
N GLY A 25 -14.98 -5.13 2.36
CA GLY A 25 -14.62 -5.71 3.65
C GLY A 25 -13.15 -5.46 4.00
N THR A 26 -12.23 -5.66 3.05
CA THR A 26 -10.79 -5.67 3.35
C THR A 26 -9.96 -4.63 2.60
N ALA A 27 -10.41 -4.16 1.42
CA ALA A 27 -9.71 -3.16 0.60
C ALA A 27 -9.56 -1.77 1.28
N GLN A 28 -10.23 -1.57 2.41
CA GLN A 28 -10.11 -0.40 3.26
C GLN A 28 -8.89 -0.40 4.17
N TRP A 29 -8.34 -1.58 4.45
CA TRP A 29 -7.17 -1.76 5.31
C TRP A 29 -5.88 -1.69 4.50
N GLY A 30 -4.75 -1.61 5.20
CA GLY A 30 -3.45 -1.82 4.58
C GLY A 30 -3.28 -3.28 4.15
N LEU A 31 -2.60 -3.48 3.04
CA LEU A 31 -2.26 -4.77 2.45
C LEU A 31 -0.83 -5.15 2.80
N MET A 32 -0.59 -6.44 2.91
CA MET A 32 0.75 -6.99 3.04
C MET A 32 1.57 -6.67 1.77
N VAL A 33 2.75 -6.08 1.93
CA VAL A 33 3.65 -5.68 0.84
C VAL A 33 2.98 -4.66 -0.10
N GLY A 34 2.32 -3.64 0.46
CA GLY A 34 1.62 -2.64 -0.34
C GLY A 34 2.53 -1.55 -0.92
N SER A 35 3.79 -1.46 -0.50
CA SER A 35 4.80 -0.63 -1.20
C SER A 35 5.01 -1.02 -2.65
N ILE A 36 4.61 -2.22 -3.06
CA ILE A 36 4.65 -2.62 -4.48
C ILE A 36 3.86 -1.65 -5.38
N PHE A 37 2.79 -1.04 -4.87
CA PHE A 37 2.01 -0.07 -5.63
C PHE A 37 2.76 1.23 -5.89
N GLU A 38 3.67 1.63 -4.99
CA GLU A 38 4.55 2.78 -5.20
C GLU A 38 5.55 2.48 -6.31
N SER A 39 6.17 1.29 -6.24
CA SER A 39 7.11 0.83 -7.28
C SER A 39 6.42 0.75 -8.64
N LEU A 40 5.21 0.21 -8.68
CA LEU A 40 4.40 0.10 -9.88
C LEU A 40 3.99 1.47 -10.43
N LEU A 41 3.60 2.42 -9.56
CA LEU A 41 3.32 3.80 -9.99
C LEU A 41 4.56 4.44 -10.64
N ARG A 42 5.74 4.24 -10.04
CA ARG A 42 7.00 4.74 -10.60
C ARG A 42 7.29 4.14 -11.97
N ASP A 43 7.10 2.85 -12.15
CA ASP A 43 7.33 2.19 -13.43
C ASP A 43 6.33 2.65 -14.51
N LEU A 44 5.05 2.80 -14.17
CA LEU A 44 4.03 3.34 -15.09
C LEU A 44 4.37 4.77 -15.55
N LEU A 45 4.86 5.61 -14.65
CA LEU A 45 5.30 6.97 -14.98
C LEU A 45 6.54 6.96 -15.88
N LEU A 46 7.50 6.06 -15.63
CA LEU A 46 8.71 5.92 -16.45
C LEU A 46 8.41 5.39 -17.85
N GLU A 47 7.44 4.49 -17.98
CA GLU A 47 7.03 3.90 -19.26
C GLU A 47 6.05 4.78 -20.06
N GLY A 48 5.59 5.90 -19.49
CA GLY A 48 4.69 6.85 -20.14
C GLY A 48 3.21 6.40 -20.14
N TRP A 49 2.83 5.47 -19.26
CA TRP A 49 1.47 4.95 -19.12
C TRP A 49 0.64 5.87 -18.23
N ALA A 50 0.41 7.10 -18.73
CA ALA A 50 -0.15 8.19 -17.94
C ALA A 50 -1.59 7.93 -17.46
N ASN A 51 -2.41 7.22 -18.24
CA ASN A 51 -3.80 6.94 -17.86
C ASN A 51 -3.84 5.95 -16.69
N GLU A 52 -3.07 4.87 -16.79
CA GLU A 52 -2.96 3.81 -15.80
C GLU A 52 -2.34 4.33 -14.50
N ALA A 53 -1.30 5.17 -14.61
CA ALA A 53 -0.69 5.87 -13.48
C ALA A 53 -1.71 6.79 -12.77
N ALA A 54 -2.47 7.57 -13.53
CA ALA A 54 -3.50 8.45 -12.97
C ALA A 54 -4.61 7.66 -12.27
N GLU A 55 -5.05 6.53 -12.83
CA GLU A 55 -6.05 5.68 -12.16
C GLU A 55 -5.51 5.07 -10.86
N LEU A 56 -4.26 4.58 -10.84
CA LEU A 56 -3.62 4.03 -9.65
C LEU A 56 -3.49 5.10 -8.56
N GLN A 57 -3.01 6.28 -8.93
CA GLN A 57 -2.87 7.41 -8.02
C GLN A 57 -4.23 7.77 -7.40
N GLN A 58 -5.30 7.87 -8.20
CA GLN A 58 -6.64 8.13 -7.67
C GLN A 58 -7.14 7.04 -6.70
N VAL A 59 -6.80 5.77 -6.94
CA VAL A 59 -7.12 4.69 -6.00
C VAL A 59 -6.39 4.88 -4.68
N MET A 60 -5.08 5.17 -4.74
CA MET A 60 -4.26 5.35 -3.54
C MET A 60 -4.63 6.60 -2.76
N GLU A 61 -4.93 7.73 -3.43
CA GLU A 61 -5.46 8.94 -2.80
C GLU A 61 -6.74 8.64 -2.01
N ARG A 62 -7.69 7.88 -2.57
CA ARG A 62 -8.91 7.50 -1.85
C ARG A 62 -8.62 6.65 -0.62
N ARG A 63 -7.61 5.77 -0.69
CA ARG A 63 -7.22 4.92 0.45
C ARG A 63 -6.54 5.73 1.55
N VAL A 64 -5.66 6.66 1.18
CA VAL A 64 -5.02 7.59 2.12
C VAL A 64 -6.05 8.44 2.84
N HIS A 65 -7.00 9.03 2.11
CA HIS A 65 -8.10 9.78 2.73
C HIS A 65 -8.89 8.93 3.73
N ARG A 66 -9.14 7.66 3.38
CA ARG A 66 -9.81 6.73 4.29
C ARG A 66 -8.99 6.47 5.55
N TRP A 67 -7.71 6.14 5.42
CA TRP A 67 -6.85 5.92 6.59
C TRP A 67 -6.83 7.16 7.48
N LEU A 68 -6.62 8.36 6.93
CA LEU A 68 -6.63 9.62 7.70
C LEU A 68 -7.94 9.89 8.46
N SER A 69 -9.06 9.32 8.04
CA SER A 69 -10.34 9.43 8.76
C SER A 69 -10.53 8.43 9.91
N MET A 70 -9.65 7.44 10.04
CA MET A 70 -9.71 6.44 11.10
C MET A 70 -9.11 6.97 12.41
N PRO A 71 -9.70 6.66 13.58
CA PRO A 71 -9.34 7.33 14.84
C PRO A 71 -7.99 6.93 15.45
N PHE A 72 -7.50 5.67 15.34
CA PHE A 72 -6.25 5.20 15.97
C PHE A 72 -5.80 3.86 15.32
N PRO A 73 -4.50 3.48 15.46
CA PRO A 73 -3.57 3.29 14.36
C PRO A 73 -4.06 2.32 13.28
N TYR A 74 -3.77 2.70 12.04
CA TYR A 74 -4.33 2.13 10.83
C TYR A 74 -4.07 0.62 10.73
N GLY A 75 -5.09 -0.17 11.07
CA GLY A 75 -4.98 -1.61 11.19
C GLY A 75 -4.84 -2.33 9.85
N SER A 76 -4.35 -3.56 9.92
CA SER A 76 -4.56 -4.54 8.85
C SER A 76 -5.98 -5.11 8.93
N GLU A 77 -6.30 -6.09 8.08
CA GLU A 77 -7.58 -6.82 8.10
C GLU A 77 -8.00 -7.30 9.49
N PHE A 78 -7.05 -7.56 10.39
CA PHE A 78 -7.29 -7.96 11.77
C PHE A 78 -6.62 -7.00 12.76
N ALA A 79 -7.32 -6.68 13.86
CA ALA A 79 -6.87 -5.66 14.83
C ALA A 79 -5.57 -6.02 15.59
N TRP A 80 -5.17 -7.28 15.60
CA TRP A 80 -3.94 -7.78 16.22
C TRP A 80 -2.79 -7.99 15.22
N ASP A 81 -3.02 -7.68 13.95
CA ASP A 81 -2.06 -7.89 12.88
C ASP A 81 -1.55 -6.57 12.31
N ASN A 82 -0.30 -6.59 11.85
CA ASN A 82 0.46 -5.42 11.46
C ASN A 82 0.93 -5.48 10.01
N THR A 83 0.50 -6.49 9.25
CA THR A 83 0.88 -6.67 7.84
C THR A 83 0.56 -5.49 6.94
N GLY A 84 -0.46 -4.70 7.28
CA GLY A 84 -0.86 -3.51 6.53
C GLY A 84 -0.15 -2.20 6.89
N HIS A 85 0.59 -2.15 8.01
CA HIS A 85 1.19 -0.89 8.47
C HIS A 85 2.26 -0.38 7.51
N GLU A 86 2.94 -1.28 6.81
CA GLU A 86 3.95 -0.95 5.81
C GLU A 86 3.36 -0.15 4.63
N GLU A 87 2.25 -0.60 4.05
CA GLU A 87 1.57 0.11 2.97
C GLU A 87 1.15 1.51 3.42
N ILE A 88 0.53 1.57 4.61
CA ILE A 88 -0.06 2.79 5.11
C ILE A 88 1.03 3.82 5.40
N ALA A 89 2.12 3.42 6.07
CA ALA A 89 3.28 4.28 6.30
C ALA A 89 3.87 4.79 4.99
N THR A 90 4.10 3.90 4.02
CA THR A 90 4.69 4.22 2.71
C THR A 90 3.90 5.31 2.00
N TRP A 91 2.59 5.14 1.90
CA TRP A 91 1.74 6.09 1.20
C TRP A 91 1.49 7.38 1.99
N LEU A 92 1.40 7.33 3.33
CA LEU A 92 1.34 8.54 4.13
C LEU A 92 2.60 9.40 3.92
N LEU A 93 3.79 8.78 3.88
CA LEU A 93 5.03 9.49 3.54
C LEU A 93 4.97 10.05 2.11
N ALA A 94 4.52 9.27 1.13
CA ALA A 94 4.40 9.72 -0.26
C ALA A 94 3.48 10.94 -0.43
N TYR A 95 2.43 11.09 0.40
CA TYR A 95 1.52 12.24 0.39
C TYR A 95 1.86 13.32 1.45
N GLY A 96 2.98 13.22 2.15
CA GLY A 96 3.45 14.25 3.10
C GLY A 96 2.75 14.25 4.46
N HIS A 97 2.21 13.12 4.89
CA HIS A 97 1.57 12.90 6.18
C HIS A 97 2.53 12.27 7.20
N ASP A 98 3.67 12.92 7.44
CA ASP A 98 4.78 12.38 8.25
C ASP A 98 4.38 12.03 9.69
N ALA A 99 3.53 12.86 10.32
CA ALA A 99 3.09 12.62 11.68
C ALA A 99 2.22 11.35 11.80
N GLN A 100 1.33 11.14 10.83
CA GLN A 100 0.48 9.96 10.76
C GLN A 100 1.29 8.72 10.39
N ALA A 101 2.29 8.86 9.51
CA ALA A 101 3.23 7.79 9.22
C ALA A 101 4.03 7.40 10.48
N ALA A 102 4.53 8.37 11.25
CA ALA A 102 5.21 8.10 12.51
C ALA A 102 4.32 7.35 13.51
N GLN A 103 3.03 7.72 13.61
CA GLN A 103 2.07 7.01 14.46
C GLN A 103 1.92 5.52 14.08
N THR A 104 2.05 5.15 12.81
CA THR A 104 2.04 3.74 12.41
C THR A 104 3.28 2.98 12.90
N ALA A 105 4.46 3.61 12.85
CA ALA A 105 5.68 3.02 13.36
C ALA A 105 5.69 2.93 14.89
N ASP A 106 5.17 3.96 15.57
CA ASP A 106 5.00 3.99 17.01
C ASP A 106 4.05 2.89 17.48
N ALA A 107 2.95 2.67 16.76
CA ALA A 107 2.02 1.58 17.04
C ALA A 107 2.74 0.22 17.04
N VAL A 108 3.53 -0.07 16.00
CA VAL A 108 4.31 -1.31 15.91
C VAL A 108 5.35 -1.43 17.03
N SER A 109 6.05 -0.34 17.30
CA SER A 109 7.10 -0.30 18.32
C SER A 109 6.55 -0.49 19.73
N ALA A 110 5.32 -0.04 20.01
CA ALA A 110 4.71 -0.07 21.35
C ALA A 110 4.57 -1.48 21.94
N TYR A 111 4.41 -2.51 21.11
CA TYR A 111 4.33 -3.91 21.55
C TYR A 111 5.51 -4.76 21.05
N THR A 112 6.57 -4.12 20.54
CA THR A 112 7.80 -4.80 20.17
C THR A 112 8.62 -5.15 21.41
N SER A 113 8.89 -6.43 21.64
CA SER A 113 9.68 -6.85 22.80
C SER A 113 11.16 -6.51 22.66
N LEU A 114 11.74 -5.98 23.74
CA LEU A 114 13.19 -5.69 23.87
C LEU A 114 13.91 -6.73 24.73
N SER A 115 13.24 -7.85 25.03
CA SER A 115 13.87 -8.94 25.77
C SER A 115 15.06 -9.47 24.96
N PRO A 116 16.27 -9.62 25.55
CA PRO A 116 17.47 -10.08 24.85
C PRO A 116 17.39 -11.59 24.55
N HIS A 117 16.44 -11.95 23.71
CA HIS A 117 16.11 -13.28 23.26
C HIS A 117 15.89 -13.25 21.75
N TRP A 118 16.48 -14.19 21.02
CA TRP A 118 16.44 -14.23 19.55
C TRP A 118 15.03 -14.22 18.96
N ALA A 119 14.05 -14.83 19.64
CA ALA A 119 12.68 -14.90 19.14
C ALA A 119 11.83 -13.67 19.46
N TYR A 120 12.23 -12.87 20.46
CA TYR A 120 11.40 -11.80 21.02
C TYR A 120 12.02 -10.41 20.82
N CYS A 121 13.35 -10.29 20.81
CA CYS A 121 14.02 -9.02 20.56
C CYS A 121 13.66 -8.49 19.17
N GLY A 122 13.08 -7.30 19.09
CA GLY A 122 12.66 -6.70 17.82
C GLY A 122 11.41 -7.34 17.22
N SER A 123 10.69 -8.14 18.02
CA SER A 123 9.49 -8.81 17.57
C SER A 123 8.22 -8.11 18.05
N ALA A 124 7.42 -7.66 17.09
CA ALA A 124 6.10 -7.08 17.30
C ALA A 124 5.03 -8.19 17.22
N ARG A 125 4.94 -9.06 18.24
CA ARG A 125 3.90 -10.11 18.35
C ARG A 125 3.50 -10.39 19.78
#